data_AF-A0A0M4RS17-F1
#
_entry.id   AF-A0A0M4RS17-F1
#
_cell.length_a   1.000
_cell.length_b   1.000
_cell.length_c   1.000
_cell.angle_alpha   90.00
_cell.angle_beta   90.00
_cell.angle_gamma   90.00
#
_symmetry.space_group_name_H-M   'P 1'
#
loop_
_entity.id
_entity.type
_entity.pdbx_description
1 polymer ?
#
loop_
_entity_poly.entity_id
_entity_poly.type
_entity_poly.pdbx_seq_one_letter_code
_entity_poly.pdbx_strand_id
1 'polypeptide(L)'
;MQTRHVGNNWVPLLCLSVLFLFSGAISMVTDRGNGSVPGVFVFGTLVTGGVSALWWRRNPSWWVSARNHYYYLAGGALAGVILSAMVPFLNGAGPWFVLGAAIATYGYFERLRLLVTVGGAVAFTGFLAMVIRADVWGGALHLISAGILAFAANKLYVLRNGRRREVQDSDPSFIGSFQEYDEDERVGF
;
A
#
# COMPACT_ATOMS: atom_id res chain seq x y z
N MET A 1 -21.44 0.21 -15.93
CA MET A 1 -20.59 -0.27 -14.81
C MET A 1 -19.30 0.52 -14.80
N GLN A 2 -19.07 1.38 -13.79
CA GLN A 2 -17.75 2.00 -13.60
C GLN A 2 -16.76 0.89 -13.24
N THR A 3 -15.83 0.59 -14.13
CA THR A 3 -14.69 -0.28 -13.81
C THR A 3 -13.94 0.34 -12.64
N ARG A 4 -14.08 -0.24 -11.44
CA ARG A 4 -13.19 0.04 -10.30
C ARG A 4 -11.78 -0.31 -10.73
N HIS A 5 -11.02 0.69 -11.15
CA HIS A 5 -9.63 0.50 -11.55
C HIS A 5 -8.77 0.45 -10.29
N VAL A 6 -7.92 -0.58 -10.19
CA VAL A 6 -7.07 -0.79 -9.03
C VAL A 6 -5.74 -0.10 -9.31
N GLY A 7 -5.45 0.97 -8.57
CA GLY A 7 -4.21 1.74 -8.70
C GLY A 7 -2.96 0.88 -8.48
N ASN A 8 -1.91 1.14 -9.26
CA ASN A 8 -0.66 0.37 -9.25
C ASN A 8 0.26 0.72 -8.05
N ASN A 9 -0.26 0.49 -6.85
CA ASN A 9 0.30 1.04 -5.62
C ASN A 9 0.79 -0.02 -4.63
N TRP A 10 0.87 -1.28 -5.07
CA TRP A 10 1.35 -2.37 -4.24
C TRP A 10 2.85 -2.23 -3.88
N VAL A 11 3.67 -1.65 -4.78
CA VAL A 11 5.11 -1.44 -4.52
C VAL A 11 5.37 -0.46 -3.38
N PRO A 12 4.79 0.76 -3.35
CA PRO A 12 4.94 1.66 -2.19
C PRO A 12 4.53 1.00 -0.86
N LEU A 13 3.42 0.25 -0.84
CA LEU A 13 2.99 -0.46 0.38
C LEU A 13 3.98 -1.56 0.79
N LEU A 14 4.55 -2.29 -0.17
CA LEU A 14 5.56 -3.29 0.09
C LEU A 14 6.84 -2.65 0.65
N CYS A 15 7.29 -1.53 0.08
CA CYS A 15 8.44 -0.79 0.59
C CYS A 15 8.17 -0.28 2.03
N LEU A 16 6.98 0.22 2.32
CA LEU A 16 6.60 0.61 3.67
C LEU A 16 6.53 -0.60 4.62
N SER A 17 6.02 -1.75 4.18
CA SER A 17 6.03 -2.98 4.97
C SER A 17 7.46 -3.39 5.36
N VAL A 18 8.37 -3.36 4.39
CA VAL A 18 9.81 -3.63 4.60
C VAL A 18 10.43 -2.60 5.54
N LEU A 19 10.09 -1.31 5.40
CA LEU A 19 10.52 -0.26 6.32
C LEU A 19 10.10 -0.58 7.76
N PHE A 20 8.83 -0.90 8.00
CA PHE A 20 8.33 -1.24 9.34
C PHE A 20 8.97 -2.51 9.89
N LEU A 21 9.20 -3.51 9.05
CA LEU A 21 9.86 -4.76 9.45
C LEU A 21 11.31 -4.51 9.89
N PHE A 22 12.09 -3.78 9.09
CA PHE A 22 13.47 -3.43 9.43
C PHE A 22 13.56 -2.48 10.64
N SER A 23 12.66 -1.49 10.73
CA SER A 23 12.58 -0.62 11.91
C SER A 23 12.27 -1.40 13.18
N GLY A 24 11.37 -2.38 13.11
CA GLY A 24 11.07 -3.29 14.23
C GLY A 24 12.27 -4.13 14.64
N ALA A 25 12.99 -4.70 13.67
CA ALA A 25 14.20 -5.47 13.91
C ALA A 25 15.31 -4.62 14.56
N ILE A 26 15.54 -3.41 14.05
CA ILE A 26 16.54 -2.49 14.62
C ILE A 26 16.11 -2.07 16.03
N SER A 27 14.84 -1.71 16.23
CA SER A 27 14.31 -1.32 17.54
C SER A 27 14.56 -2.38 18.62
N MET A 28 14.41 -3.66 18.26
CA MET A 28 14.64 -4.79 19.16
C MET A 28 16.11 -4.92 19.55
N VAL A 29 17.04 -4.57 18.66
CA VAL A 29 18.48 -4.65 18.89
C VAL A 29 19.02 -3.42 19.63
N THR A 30 18.52 -2.22 19.31
CA THR A 30 19.08 -0.95 19.82
C THR A 30 18.39 -0.46 21.09
N ASP A 31 17.06 -0.65 21.19
CA ASP A 31 16.22 0.01 22.20
C ASP A 31 15.27 -0.97 22.89
N ARG A 32 15.68 -2.24 22.99
CA ARG A 32 14.91 -3.34 23.63
C ARG A 32 13.49 -3.52 23.09
N GLY A 33 13.20 -2.98 21.92
CA GLY A 33 11.89 -3.07 21.27
C GLY A 33 10.92 -1.92 21.55
N ASN A 34 11.35 -0.85 22.22
CA ASN A 34 10.51 0.29 22.60
C ASN A 34 9.84 1.01 21.40
N GLY A 35 10.17 0.63 20.16
CA GLY A 35 9.52 1.08 18.93
C GLY A 35 9.96 2.48 18.47
N SER A 36 10.61 3.25 19.33
CA SER A 36 11.11 4.61 19.08
C SER A 36 12.47 4.60 18.37
N VAL A 37 12.47 4.43 17.04
CA VAL A 37 13.68 4.54 16.21
C VAL A 37 13.55 5.65 15.17
N PRO A 38 13.43 6.93 15.60
CA PRO A 38 13.11 8.04 14.70
C PRO A 38 14.13 8.20 13.57
N GLY A 39 15.43 8.01 13.84
CA GLY A 39 16.48 8.10 12.82
C GLY A 39 16.33 7.06 11.70
N VAL A 40 15.99 5.81 12.05
CA VAL A 40 15.76 4.73 11.08
C VAL A 40 14.52 5.02 10.24
N PHE A 41 13.46 5.54 10.85
CA PHE A 41 12.26 5.96 10.10
C PHE A 41 12.55 7.08 9.13
N VAL A 42 13.30 8.10 9.53
CA VAL A 42 13.65 9.22 8.63
C VAL A 42 14.44 8.71 7.43
N PHE A 43 15.54 7.98 7.67
CA PHE A 43 16.37 7.45 6.61
C PHE A 43 15.62 6.45 5.72
N GLY A 44 14.92 5.51 6.34
CA GLY A 44 14.17 4.49 5.62
C GLY A 44 12.96 5.05 4.85
N THR A 45 12.32 6.12 5.34
CA THR A 45 11.28 6.85 4.59
C THR A 45 11.87 7.56 3.38
N LEU A 46 13.08 8.12 3.49
CA LEU A 46 13.78 8.74 2.36
C LEU A 46 14.08 7.71 1.26
N VAL A 47 14.62 6.54 1.63
CA VAL A 47 14.88 5.43 0.70
C VAL A 47 13.57 4.91 0.08
N THR A 48 12.57 4.62 0.91
CA THR A 48 11.25 4.13 0.47
C THR A 48 10.54 5.12 -0.43
N GLY A 49 10.61 6.42 -0.11
CA GLY A 49 10.09 7.52 -0.90
C GLY A 49 10.78 7.61 -2.26
N GLY A 50 12.11 7.48 -2.31
CA GLY A 50 12.88 7.45 -3.55
C GLY A 50 12.50 6.28 -4.46
N VAL A 51 12.40 5.06 -3.91
CA VAL A 51 11.96 3.86 -4.65
C VAL A 51 10.52 4.01 -5.15
N SER A 52 9.62 4.52 -4.30
CA SER A 52 8.21 4.77 -4.66
C SER A 52 8.07 5.84 -5.74
N ALA A 53 8.86 6.92 -5.67
CA ALA A 53 8.91 7.97 -6.67
C ALA A 53 9.39 7.43 -8.03
N LEU A 54 10.46 6.63 -8.04
CA LEU A 54 10.96 5.98 -9.25
C LEU A 54 9.93 5.02 -9.84
N TRP A 55 9.22 4.28 -8.98
CA TRP A 55 8.14 3.40 -9.40
C TRP A 55 7.00 4.19 -10.05
N TRP A 56 6.48 5.24 -9.40
CA TRP A 56 5.40 6.07 -9.92
C TRP A 56 5.76 6.78 -11.23
N ARG A 57 7.04 7.12 -11.43
CA ARG A 57 7.50 7.68 -12.71
C ARG A 57 7.26 6.71 -13.89
N ARG A 58 7.49 5.41 -13.67
CA ARG A 58 7.26 4.37 -14.69
C ARG A 58 5.81 3.86 -14.69
N ASN A 59 5.13 4.00 -13.56
CA ASN A 59 3.83 3.43 -13.30
C ASN A 59 2.91 4.47 -12.63
N PRO A 60 2.42 5.47 -13.39
CA PRO A 60 1.56 6.49 -12.83
C PRO A 60 0.30 5.85 -12.25
N SER A 61 -0.03 6.20 -11.00
CA SER A 61 -1.31 5.83 -10.41
C SER A 61 -2.45 6.69 -10.99
N TRP A 62 -3.68 6.30 -10.70
CA TRP A 62 -4.85 6.65 -11.52
C TRP A 62 -5.39 8.06 -11.28
N TRP A 63 -4.95 8.77 -10.24
CA TRP A 63 -5.37 10.14 -10.02
C TRP A 63 -5.27 10.88 -11.36
N VAL A 64 -6.43 11.31 -11.88
CA VAL A 64 -6.58 12.11 -13.12
C VAL A 64 -5.78 13.44 -13.02
N SER A 65 -5.13 13.65 -11.89
CA SER A 65 -4.25 14.71 -11.49
C SER A 65 -2.83 14.57 -12.08
N ALA A 66 -2.17 15.70 -12.30
CA ALA A 66 -0.79 15.75 -12.77
C ALA A 66 0.15 15.00 -11.81
N ARG A 67 1.15 14.28 -12.36
CA ARG A 67 2.16 13.48 -11.62
C ARG A 67 2.76 14.20 -10.40
N ASN A 68 2.83 15.53 -10.46
CA ASN A 68 3.34 16.40 -9.41
C ASN A 68 2.64 16.22 -8.06
N HIS A 69 1.35 15.86 -8.04
CA HIS A 69 0.63 15.74 -6.78
C HIS A 69 1.07 14.52 -5.95
N TYR A 70 1.56 13.45 -6.59
CA TYR A 70 2.17 12.32 -5.89
C TYR A 70 3.49 12.71 -5.24
N TYR A 71 4.28 13.55 -5.93
CA TYR A 71 5.52 14.07 -5.36
C TYR A 71 5.27 15.07 -4.23
N TYR A 72 4.18 15.86 -4.27
CA TYR A 72 3.79 16.71 -3.15
C TYR A 72 3.36 15.89 -1.93
N LEU A 73 2.61 14.80 -2.14
CA LEU A 73 2.25 13.93 -1.03
C LEU A 73 3.47 13.22 -0.44
N ALA A 74 4.38 12.72 -1.28
CA ALA A 74 5.63 12.09 -0.84
C ALA A 74 6.55 13.08 -0.13
N GLY A 75 6.70 14.29 -0.68
CA GLY A 75 7.48 15.38 -0.08
C GLY A 75 6.89 15.85 1.23
N GLY A 76 5.56 16.00 1.30
CA GLY A 76 4.83 16.34 2.53
C GLY A 76 4.95 15.25 3.59
N ALA A 77 4.86 13.98 3.21
CA ALA A 77 5.07 12.85 4.11
C ALA A 77 6.51 12.80 4.63
N LEU A 78 7.51 13.02 3.78
CA LEU A 78 8.91 13.07 4.19
C LEU A 78 9.17 14.23 5.16
N ALA A 79 8.71 15.43 4.82
CA ALA A 79 8.82 16.60 5.68
C ALA A 79 8.11 16.37 7.03
N GLY A 80 6.90 15.80 7.00
CA GLY A 80 6.16 15.43 8.20
C GLY A 80 6.90 14.39 9.04
N VAL A 81 7.51 13.37 8.44
CA VAL A 81 8.30 12.35 9.15
C VAL A 81 9.51 12.99 9.83
N ILE A 82 10.24 13.87 9.14
CA ILE A 82 11.37 14.61 9.72
C ILE A 82 10.90 15.46 10.89
N LEU A 83 9.88 16.29 10.69
CA LEU A 83 9.38 17.21 11.72
C LEU A 83 8.85 16.43 12.94
N SER A 84 8.03 15.40 12.71
CA SER A 84 7.43 14.59 13.78
C SER A 84 8.44 13.71 14.52
N ALA A 85 9.54 13.30 13.86
CA ALA A 85 10.64 12.60 14.51
C ALA A 85 11.40 13.50 15.50
N MET A 86 11.38 14.83 15.32
CA MET A 86 12.03 15.79 16.22
C MET A 86 11.17 16.16 17.43
N VAL A 87 9.92 15.70 17.48
CA VAL A 87 8.98 16.06 18.54
C VAL A 87 9.11 15.08 19.72
N PRO A 88 9.67 15.51 20.88
CA PRO A 88 10.01 14.60 21.96
C PRO A 88 8.76 14.01 22.64
N PHE A 89 7.64 14.74 22.69
CA PHE A 89 6.42 14.24 23.34
C PHE A 89 5.78 13.06 22.60
N LEU A 90 6.13 12.84 21.32
CA LEU A 90 5.61 11.74 20.52
C LEU A 90 6.38 10.43 20.75
N ASN A 91 7.45 10.41 21.56
CA ASN A 91 8.24 9.21 21.88
C ASN A 91 8.60 8.37 20.64
N GLY A 92 8.98 9.02 19.54
CA GLY A 92 9.34 8.34 18.28
C GLY A 92 8.16 7.76 17.48
N ALA A 93 6.91 7.89 17.94
CA ALA A 93 5.71 7.49 17.20
C ALA A 93 5.31 8.49 16.10
N GLY A 94 5.89 9.70 16.08
CA GLY A 94 5.62 10.74 15.09
C GLY A 94 5.58 10.24 13.63
N PRO A 95 6.64 9.55 13.16
CA PRO A 95 6.67 8.98 11.82
C PRO A 95 5.53 8.02 11.49
N TRP A 96 5.01 7.28 12.47
CA TRP A 96 3.89 6.35 12.27
C TRP A 96 2.61 7.10 11.91
N PHE A 97 2.33 8.18 12.63
CA PHE A 97 1.15 9.01 12.38
C PHE A 97 1.23 9.65 11.01
N VAL A 98 2.41 10.15 10.63
CA VAL A 98 2.59 10.80 9.33
C VAL A 98 2.46 9.79 8.19
N LEU A 99 3.10 8.62 8.30
CA LEU A 99 3.00 7.59 7.27
C LEU A 99 1.58 7.01 7.18
N GLY A 100 0.94 6.74 8.32
CA GLY A 100 -0.46 6.30 8.37
C GLY A 100 -1.42 7.31 7.76
N ALA A 101 -1.28 8.59 8.12
CA ALA A 101 -2.06 9.69 7.55
C ALA A 101 -1.80 9.84 6.04
N ALA A 102 -0.55 9.77 5.59
CA ALA A 102 -0.20 9.84 4.18
C ALA A 102 -0.87 8.72 3.38
N ILE A 103 -0.85 7.47 3.87
CA ILE A 103 -1.56 6.35 3.24
C ILE A 103 -3.07 6.58 3.24
N ALA A 104 -3.65 7.07 4.33
CA ALA A 104 -5.08 7.30 4.42
C ALA A 104 -5.55 8.41 3.48
N THR A 105 -4.85 9.54 3.45
CA THR A 105 -5.07 10.65 2.52
C THR A 105 -4.91 10.19 1.07
N TYR A 106 -3.87 9.39 0.80
CA TYR A 106 -3.69 8.77 -0.51
C TYR A 106 -4.87 7.87 -0.91
N GLY A 107 -5.32 7.03 0.01
CA GLY A 107 -6.48 6.16 -0.17
C GLY A 107 -7.78 6.90 -0.41
N TYR A 108 -7.98 8.01 0.28
CA TYR A 108 -9.13 8.89 0.08
C TYR A 108 -9.13 9.47 -1.35
N PHE A 109 -7.98 9.98 -1.79
CA PHE A 109 -7.82 10.54 -3.14
C PHE A 109 -8.00 9.50 -4.26
N GLU A 110 -7.48 8.29 -4.08
CA GLU A 110 -7.65 7.17 -5.01
C GLU A 110 -9.02 6.46 -4.85
N ARG A 111 -9.90 6.97 -3.97
CA ARG A 111 -11.21 6.37 -3.63
C ARG A 111 -11.13 4.89 -3.23
N LEU A 112 -10.00 4.49 -2.65
CA LEU A 112 -9.69 3.11 -2.30
C LEU A 112 -9.77 2.93 -0.79
N ARG A 113 -10.95 2.48 -0.31
CA ARG A 113 -11.23 2.27 1.13
C ARG A 113 -10.20 1.41 1.86
N LEU A 114 -9.60 0.43 1.17
CA LEU A 114 -8.55 -0.42 1.72
C LEU A 114 -7.36 0.39 2.24
N LEU A 115 -6.90 1.39 1.49
CA LEU A 115 -5.78 2.24 1.88
C LEU A 115 -6.14 3.15 3.05
N VAL A 116 -7.37 3.67 3.07
CA VAL A 116 -7.88 4.44 4.22
C VAL A 116 -7.85 3.62 5.50
N THR A 117 -8.35 2.38 5.45
CA THR A 117 -8.35 1.48 6.61
C THR A 117 -6.94 1.06 7.03
N VAL A 118 -6.05 0.81 6.07
CA VAL A 118 -4.65 0.42 6.34
C VAL A 118 -3.88 1.58 6.96
N GLY A 119 -4.00 2.79 6.40
CA GLY A 119 -3.37 3.99 6.95
C GLY A 119 -3.87 4.30 8.36
N GLY A 120 -5.19 4.17 8.60
CA GLY A 120 -5.78 4.30 9.93
C GLY A 120 -5.26 3.26 10.92
N ALA A 121 -5.14 1.99 10.50
CA ALA A 121 -4.62 0.92 11.34
C ALA A 121 -3.13 1.15 11.71
N VAL A 122 -2.31 1.59 10.76
CA VAL A 122 -0.89 1.94 11.01
C VAL A 122 -0.77 3.13 11.97
N ALA A 123 -1.61 4.15 11.81
CA ALA A 123 -1.65 5.28 12.75
C ALA A 123 -2.08 4.83 14.15
N PHE A 124 -3.07 3.92 14.24
CA PHE A 124 -3.55 3.38 15.50
C PHE A 124 -2.48 2.53 16.21
N THR A 125 -1.72 1.71 15.49
CA THR A 125 -0.58 0.98 16.08
C THR A 125 0.51 1.93 16.56
N GLY A 126 0.73 3.07 15.88
CA GLY A 126 1.62 4.13 16.34
C GLY A 126 1.12 4.79 17.63
N PHE A 127 -0.19 5.02 17.75
CA PHE A 127 -0.82 5.48 18.98
C PHE A 127 -0.63 4.49 20.13
N LEU A 128 -0.85 3.20 19.88
CA LEU A 128 -0.62 2.17 20.88
C LEU A 128 0.85 2.11 21.31
N ALA A 129 1.80 2.25 20.38
CA ALA A 129 3.23 2.30 20.70
C ALA A 129 3.60 3.52 21.55
N MET A 130 2.91 4.65 21.34
CA MET A 130 3.10 5.87 22.15
C MET A 130 2.58 5.69 23.59
N VAL A 131 1.47 4.96 23.77
CA VAL A 131 0.79 4.82 25.07
C VAL A 131 1.32 3.64 25.89
N ILE A 132 1.64 2.52 25.24
CA ILE A 132 2.09 1.29 25.89
C ILE A 132 3.61 1.34 26.08
N ARG A 133 4.05 1.59 27.32
CA ARG A 133 5.48 1.75 27.66
C ARG A 133 6.22 0.45 27.98
N ALA A 134 5.80 -0.66 27.41
CA ALA A 134 6.43 -1.95 27.67
C ALA A 134 7.34 -2.34 26.49
N ASP A 135 8.61 -2.63 26.82
CA ASP A 135 9.73 -2.75 25.87
C ASP A 135 9.44 -3.68 24.68
N VAL A 136 8.68 -4.76 24.85
CA VAL A 136 8.44 -5.73 23.75
C VAL A 136 7.34 -5.27 22.77
N TRP A 137 6.44 -4.39 23.22
CA TRP A 137 5.23 -4.06 22.45
C TRP A 137 5.52 -3.18 21.24
N GLY A 138 6.53 -2.31 21.29
CA GLY A 138 6.88 -1.45 20.16
C GLY A 138 7.28 -2.26 18.92
N GLY A 139 8.15 -3.27 19.07
CA GLY A 139 8.52 -4.15 17.96
C GLY A 139 7.40 -5.10 17.53
N ALA A 140 6.53 -5.56 18.45
CA ALA A 140 5.33 -6.30 18.07
C ALA A 140 4.38 -5.45 17.20
N LEU A 141 4.19 -4.17 17.55
CA LEU A 141 3.38 -3.23 16.76
C LEU A 141 4.02 -2.91 15.41
N HIS A 142 5.36 -2.90 15.31
CA HIS A 142 6.08 -2.81 14.04
C HIS A 142 5.76 -4.01 13.14
N LEU A 143 5.80 -5.22 13.68
CA LEU A 143 5.46 -6.44 12.95
C LEU A 143 4.00 -6.44 12.51
N ILE A 144 3.07 -6.00 13.36
CA ILE A 144 1.66 -5.87 13.01
C ILE A 144 1.48 -4.89 11.85
N SER A 145 2.11 -3.71 11.92
CA SER A 145 2.06 -2.71 10.84
C SER A 145 2.64 -3.23 9.53
N ALA A 146 3.81 -3.89 9.61
CA ALA A 146 4.43 -4.54 8.46
C ALA A 146 3.51 -5.59 7.85
N GLY A 147 2.85 -6.42 8.66
CA GLY A 147 1.89 -7.44 8.22
C GLY A 147 0.65 -6.84 7.56
N ILE A 148 0.06 -5.79 8.13
CA ILE A 148 -1.08 -5.07 7.55
C ILE A 148 -0.71 -4.49 6.18
N LEU A 149 0.45 -3.85 6.08
CA LEU A 149 0.97 -3.27 4.83
C LEU A 149 1.27 -4.34 3.79
N ALA A 150 1.90 -5.45 4.18
CA ALA A 150 2.18 -6.60 3.30
C ALA A 150 0.88 -7.22 2.78
N PHE A 151 -0.10 -7.42 3.65
CA PHE A 151 -1.42 -7.94 3.26
C PHE A 151 -2.10 -7.00 2.25
N ALA A 152 -2.08 -5.70 2.50
CA ALA A 152 -2.64 -4.71 1.59
C ALA A 152 -1.89 -4.67 0.25
N ALA A 153 -0.56 -4.74 0.26
CA ALA A 153 0.27 -4.84 -0.93
C ALA A 153 -0.07 -6.09 -1.75
N ASN A 154 -0.14 -7.26 -1.11
CA ASN A 154 -0.51 -8.52 -1.76
C ASN A 154 -1.92 -8.43 -2.36
N LYS A 155 -2.89 -7.90 -1.62
CA LYS A 155 -4.26 -7.72 -2.12
C LYS A 155 -4.30 -6.83 -3.35
N LEU A 156 -3.55 -5.73 -3.38
CA LEU A 156 -3.45 -4.87 -4.56
C LEU A 156 -2.73 -5.55 -5.73
N TYR A 157 -1.68 -6.32 -5.44
CA TYR A 157 -0.97 -7.11 -6.44
C TYR A 157 -1.89 -8.14 -7.10
N VAL A 158 -2.62 -8.92 -6.30
CA VAL A 158 -3.60 -9.92 -6.77
C VAL A 158 -4.72 -9.25 -7.55
N LEU A 159 -5.26 -8.13 -7.09
CA LEU A 159 -6.32 -7.42 -7.81
C LEU A 159 -5.85 -6.88 -9.17
N ARG A 160 -4.56 -6.53 -9.31
CA ARG A 160 -3.98 -6.04 -10.57
C ARG A 160 -3.62 -7.17 -11.52
N ASN A 161 -2.96 -8.22 -11.02
CA ASN A 161 -2.36 -9.28 -11.84
C ASN A 161 -3.17 -10.57 -11.88
N GLY A 162 -4.06 -10.80 -10.90
CA GLY A 162 -4.89 -11.99 -10.78
C GLY A 162 -6.16 -11.98 -11.63
N ARG A 163 -6.38 -10.97 -12.47
CA ARG A 163 -7.57 -10.86 -13.33
C ARG A 163 -7.46 -11.63 -14.65
N ARG A 164 -6.87 -12.84 -14.62
CA ARG A 164 -6.93 -13.83 -15.71
C ARG A 164 -7.02 -15.24 -15.12
N ARG A 165 -8.16 -15.90 -15.36
CA ARG A 165 -8.50 -17.35 -15.24
C ARG A 165 -9.53 -17.71 -14.16
N GLU A 166 -10.81 -17.45 -14.42
CA GLU A 166 -11.91 -18.33 -13.99
C GLU A 166 -13.07 -18.40 -15.01
N VAL A 167 -12.93 -17.83 -16.22
CA VAL A 167 -14.00 -17.87 -17.26
C VAL A 167 -13.66 -18.86 -18.40
N GLN A 168 -12.59 -19.65 -18.27
CA GLN A 168 -12.17 -20.56 -19.35
C GLN A 168 -12.05 -22.04 -18.94
N ASP A 169 -12.29 -22.40 -17.68
CA ASP A 169 -12.19 -23.78 -17.19
C ASP A 169 -13.49 -24.32 -16.56
N SER A 170 -14.62 -23.63 -16.72
CA SER A 170 -15.92 -24.13 -16.26
C SER A 170 -17.01 -23.90 -17.29
N ASP A 171 -16.82 -24.47 -18.48
CA ASP A 171 -17.95 -24.96 -19.25
C ASP A 171 -17.57 -26.27 -19.97
N PRO A 172 -17.69 -27.44 -19.29
CA PRO A 172 -17.59 -28.73 -19.97
C PRO A 172 -18.79 -29.00 -20.91
N SER A 173 -19.76 -28.07 -21.01
CA SER A 173 -20.88 -28.13 -21.96
C SER A 173 -20.75 -27.19 -23.17
N PHE A 174 -19.60 -26.53 -23.38
CA PHE A 174 -19.30 -25.90 -24.68
C PHE A 174 -18.92 -26.96 -25.73
N ILE A 175 -19.92 -27.72 -26.15
CA ILE A 175 -20.00 -28.39 -27.46
C ILE A 175 -20.88 -27.47 -28.32
N GLY A 176 -20.38 -26.27 -28.61
CA GLY A 176 -20.97 -25.38 -29.59
C GLY A 176 -20.34 -25.67 -30.95
N SER A 177 -20.94 -26.60 -31.68
CA SER A 177 -20.57 -26.92 -33.07
C SER A 177 -20.49 -25.66 -33.92
N PHE A 178 -19.32 -25.42 -34.51
CA PHE A 178 -19.24 -24.62 -35.73
C PHE A 178 -19.95 -25.43 -36.83
N GLN A 179 -21.23 -25.15 -37.05
CA GLN A 179 -21.90 -25.57 -38.27
C GLN A 179 -22.06 -24.31 -39.12
N GLU A 180 -21.08 -24.13 -40.00
CA GLU A 180 -21.23 -23.43 -41.27
C GLU A 180 -22.50 -23.96 -41.95
N TYR A 181 -23.49 -23.08 -42.13
CA TYR A 181 -24.51 -23.23 -43.15
C TYR A 181 -24.62 -21.88 -43.85
N ASP A 182 -23.80 -21.71 -44.89
CA ASP A 182 -24.15 -20.86 -46.02
C ASP A 182 -25.30 -21.55 -46.76
N GLU A 183 -26.52 -21.10 -46.55
CA GLU A 183 -27.64 -21.36 -47.47
C GLU A 183 -27.87 -20.12 -48.36
N ASP A 184 -26.85 -19.78 -49.14
CA ASP A 184 -27.03 -19.17 -50.46
C ASP A 184 -27.58 -20.24 -51.43
N GLU A 185 -28.79 -20.76 -51.20
CA GLU A 185 -29.48 -21.56 -52.23
C GLU A 185 -30.99 -21.76 -51.96
N ARG A 186 -31.78 -20.68 -51.97
CA ARG A 186 -33.16 -20.74 -52.48
C ARG A 186 -33.47 -19.53 -53.36
N VAL A 187 -33.05 -19.71 -54.61
CA VAL A 187 -33.51 -19.01 -55.81
C VAL A 187 -35.03 -19.17 -55.93
N GLY A 188 -35.71 -18.08 -56.29
CA GLY A 188 -37.16 -18.08 -56.51
C GLY A 188 -37.58 -18.88 -57.74
N PHE A 189 -38.84 -19.33 -57.72
CA PHE A 189 -39.85 -19.23 -58.78
C PHE A 189 -41.23 -19.44 -58.14
#